data_AF-A0A529PBE6-F1
#
_entry.id   AF-A0A529PBE6-F1
#
_cell.length_a   1.000
_cell.length_b   1.000
_cell.length_c   1.000
_cell.angle_alpha   90.00
_cell.angle_beta   90.00
_cell.angle_gamma   90.00
#
_symmetry.space_group_name_H-M   'P 1'
#
loop_
_entity.id
_entity.type
_entity.pdbx_description
1 polymer ?
#
loop_
_entity_poly.entity_id
_entity_poly.type
_entity_poly.pdbx_seq_one_letter_code
_entity_poly.pdbx_strand_id
1 'polypeptide(L)' 'GSLDQAKRKEIYNQMQVMVSEEAGTIIPAYISNVDALSSKVKGLEANPLGGMMGYAMAEYLWLEA' A
#
# COMPACT_ATOMS: atom_id res chain seq x y z
N GLY A 1 13.48 10.18 -7.46
CA GLY A 1 14.33 9.01 -7.72
C GLY A 1 15.09 9.19 -9.02
N SER A 2 16.24 8.53 -9.19
CA SER A 2 17.06 8.64 -10.43
C SER A 2 16.26 8.18 -11.66
N LEU A 3 16.37 8.90 -12.79
CA LEU A 3 15.80 8.48 -14.08
C LEU A 3 16.68 7.44 -14.79
N ASP A 4 17.94 7.33 -14.41
CA ASP A 4 18.84 6.25 -14.83
C ASP A 4 18.40 4.95 -14.15
N GLN A 5 17.94 3.99 -14.97
CA GLN A 5 17.44 2.71 -14.50
C GLN A 5 18.53 1.82 -13.91
N ALA A 6 19.75 1.85 -14.48
CA ALA A 6 20.87 1.08 -13.97
C ALA A 6 21.25 1.60 -12.59
N LYS A 7 21.38 2.93 -12.45
CA LYS A 7 21.70 3.54 -11.15
C LYS A 7 20.60 3.33 -10.12
N ARG A 8 19.33 3.41 -10.53
CA ARG A 8 18.17 3.15 -9.65
C ARG A 8 18.20 1.73 -9.10
N LYS A 9 18.45 0.73 -9.95
CA LYS A 9 18.54 -0.68 -9.54
C LYS A 9 19.68 -0.90 -8.55
N GLU A 10 20.85 -0.32 -8.81
CA GLU A 10 22.00 -0.40 -7.92
C GLU A 10 21.68 0.11 -6.51
N ILE A 11 21.08 1.31 -6.42
CA ILE A 11 20.71 1.92 -5.13
C ILE A 11 19.72 1.04 -4.36
N TYR A 12 18.66 0.54 -5.01
CA TYR A 12 17.70 -0.34 -4.34
C TYR A 12 18.33 -1.65 -3.87
N ASN A 13 19.23 -2.23 -4.66
CA ASN A 13 19.95 -3.45 -4.27
C ASN A 13 20.84 -3.21 -3.05
N GLN A 14 21.59 -2.11 -3.02
CA GLN A 14 22.43 -1.75 -1.87
C GLN A 14 21.61 -1.59 -0.58
N MET A 15 20.45 -0.93 -0.67
CA MET A 15 19.56 -0.78 0.49
C MET A 15 19.01 -2.13 0.98
N GLN A 16 18.66 -3.04 0.06
CA GLN A 16 18.19 -4.38 0.43
C GLN A 16 19.28 -5.19 1.14
N VAL A 17 20.53 -5.11 0.66
CA VAL A 17 21.69 -5.76 1.30
C VAL A 17 21.90 -5.22 2.71
N MET A 18 21.94 -3.90 2.89
CA MET A 18 22.10 -3.27 4.20
C MET A 18 21.03 -3.74 5.19
N VAL A 19 19.76 -3.78 4.77
CA VAL A 19 18.67 -4.30 5.63
C VAL A 19 18.88 -5.79 5.95
N SER A 20 19.27 -6.60 4.97
CA SER A 20 19.51 -8.04 5.17
C SER A 20 20.67 -8.34 6.12
N GLU A 21 21.72 -7.52 6.09
CA GLU A 21 22.95 -7.74 6.86
C GLU A 21 22.88 -7.08 8.25
N GLU A 22 22.25 -5.91 8.34
CA GLU A 22 22.35 -5.04 9.53
C GLU A 22 21.02 -4.90 10.31
N ALA A 23 19.86 -5.20 9.71
CA ALA A 23 18.55 -5.05 10.34
C ALA A 23 17.93 -6.40 10.78
N GLY A 24 18.70 -7.22 11.49
CA GLY A 24 18.29 -8.56 11.94
C GLY A 24 17.14 -8.62 12.96
N THR A 25 16.62 -7.47 13.40
CA THR A 25 15.46 -7.39 14.30
C THR A 25 14.29 -6.74 13.58
N ILE A 26 13.15 -7.43 13.58
CA ILE A 26 11.86 -6.89 13.11
C ILE A 26 10.99 -6.63 14.33
N ILE A 27 10.36 -5.46 14.39
CA ILE A 27 9.32 -5.12 15.37
C ILE A 27 8.00 -5.05 14.61
N PRO A 28 7.13 -6.08 14.69
CA PRO A 28 5.85 -6.06 14.01
C PRO A 28 4.95 -4.94 14.56
N ALA A 29 4.37 -4.16 13.65
CA ALA A 29 3.29 -3.23 13.97
C ALA A 29 2.00 -3.77 13.36
N TYR A 30 0.99 -3.95 14.20
CA TYR A 30 -0.34 -4.37 13.75
C TYR A 30 -1.24 -3.16 13.69
N ILE A 31 -1.78 -2.90 12.50
CA ILE A 31 -2.80 -1.88 12.32
C ILE A 31 -4.16 -2.58 12.46
N SER A 32 -4.91 -2.19 13.49
CA SER A 32 -6.30 -2.63 13.65
C SER A 32 -7.20 -1.60 13.00
N ASN A 33 -7.90 -2.00 11.93
CA ASN A 33 -8.87 -1.16 11.25
C ASN A 33 -10.29 -1.65 11.55
N VAL A 34 -11.21 -0.72 11.77
CA VAL A 34 -12.64 -0.97 11.87
C VAL A 34 -13.33 -0.01 10.93
N ASP A 35 -13.99 -0.54 9.90
CA ASP A 35 -14.72 0.22 8.91
C ASP A 35 -16.22 -0.10 8.98
N ALA A 36 -17.05 0.85 8.54
CA ALA A 36 -18.49 0.68 8.38
C ALA A 36 -18.91 1.15 6.99
N LEU A 37 -19.81 0.41 6.36
CA LEU A 37 -20.34 0.72 5.04
C LEU A 37 -21.87 0.74 5.08
N SER A 38 -22.48 1.80 4.57
CA SER A 38 -23.92 1.81 4.32
C SER A 38 -24.26 0.79 3.23
N SER A 39 -25.37 0.06 3.39
CA SER A 39 -25.85 -0.89 2.37
C SER A 39 -26.18 -0.24 1.03
N LYS A 40 -26.37 1.09 1.01
CA LYS A 40 -26.57 1.89 -0.20
C LYS A 40 -25.29 2.15 -0.98
N VAL A 41 -24.11 2.05 -0.37
CA VAL A 41 -22.84 2.29 -1.06
C VAL A 41 -22.48 1.09 -1.90
N LYS A 42 -22.23 1.32 -3.19
CA LYS A 42 -21.79 0.33 -4.18
C LYS A 42 -20.47 0.76 -4.83
N GLY A 43 -19.80 -0.18 -5.48
CA GLY A 43 -18.56 0.05 -6.21
C GLY A 43 -17.27 -0.21 -5.42
N LEU A 44 -17.37 -0.55 -4.14
CA LEU A 44 -16.19 -0.85 -3.32
C LEU A 44 -15.63 -2.23 -3.67
N GLU A 45 -14.37 -2.28 -4.11
CA GLU A 45 -13.65 -3.52 -4.41
C GLU A 45 -12.32 -3.62 -3.64
N ALA A 46 -11.82 -4.85 -3.49
CA ALA A 46 -10.51 -5.09 -2.89
C ALA A 46 -9.38 -4.59 -3.81
N ASN A 47 -8.35 -3.99 -3.22
CA ASN A 47 -7.20 -3.48 -3.98
C ASN A 47 -5.89 -3.87 -3.27
N PRO A 48 -4.94 -4.52 -3.97
CA PRO A 48 -3.68 -4.95 -3.38
C PRO A 48 -2.74 -3.78 -3.02
N LEU A 49 -3.00 -2.57 -3.51
CA LEU A 49 -2.20 -1.38 -3.28
C LEU A 49 -2.63 -0.57 -2.04
N GLY A 50 -3.74 -0.94 -1.38
CA GLY A 50 -4.18 -0.31 -0.14
C GLY A 50 -5.68 -0.47 0.13
N GLY A 51 -6.09 -0.16 1.36
CA GLY A 51 -7.51 -0.14 1.76
C GLY A 51 -8.31 0.88 0.93
N MET A 52 -9.65 0.75 0.94
CA MET A 52 -10.55 1.69 0.27
C MET A 52 -10.14 1.99 -1.19
N MET A 53 -9.87 0.95 -1.97
CA MET A 53 -9.38 1.02 -3.36
C MET A 53 -8.10 1.85 -3.53
N GLY A 54 -7.08 1.61 -2.71
CA GLY A 54 -5.85 2.40 -2.74
C GLY A 54 -6.05 3.84 -2.26
N TYR A 55 -6.98 4.04 -1.31
CA TYR A 55 -7.39 5.33 -0.78
C TYR A 55 -8.04 6.28 -1.79
N ALA A 56 -8.53 5.74 -2.91
CA ALA A 56 -9.17 6.48 -4.00
C ALA A 56 -10.65 6.09 -4.22
N MET A 57 -11.29 5.37 -3.27
CA MET A 57 -12.66 4.87 -3.45
C MET A 57 -13.67 5.93 -3.91
N ALA A 58 -13.54 7.19 -3.49
CA ALA A 58 -14.48 8.26 -3.82
C ALA A 58 -14.65 8.48 -5.33
N GLU A 59 -13.67 8.09 -6.15
CA GLU A 59 -13.74 8.16 -7.61
C GLU A 59 -14.65 7.08 -8.23
N TYR A 60 -14.92 6.00 -7.49
CA TYR A 60 -15.57 4.79 -7.99
C TYR A 60 -16.87 4.45 -7.26
N LEU A 61 -17.14 5.04 -6.10
CA LEU A 61 -18.33 4.75 -5.32
C LEU A 61 -19.56 5.49 -5.82
N TRP A 62 -20.71 4.85 -5.70
CA TRP A 62 -22.01 5.49 -5.90
C TRP A 62 -23.03 5.01 -4.84
N LEU A 63 -24.13 5.75 -4.73
CA LEU A 63 -25.25 5.40 -3.87
C LEU A 63 -26.39 4.81 -4.72
N GLU A 64 -26.91 3.67 -4.27
CA GLU A 64 -28.21 3.17 -4.69
C GLU A 64 -29.30 4.10 -4.13
N ALA A 65 -30.34 4.37 -4.93
CA ALA A 65 -31.44 5.28 -4.58
C ALA A 65 -32.15 4.87 -3.27
#